data_AF-A0A563VQ99-F1
#
_entry.id   AF-A0A563VQ99-F1
#
_cell.length_a   1.000
_cell.length_b   1.000
_cell.length_c   1.000
_cell.angle_alpha   90.00
_cell.angle_beta   90.00
_cell.angle_gamma   90.00
#
_symmetry.space_group_name_H-M   'P 1'
#
loop_
_entity.id
_entity.type
_entity.pdbx_description
1 polymer ?
#
loop_
_entity_poly.entity_id
_entity_poly.type
_entity_poly.pdbx_seq_one_letter_code
_entity_poly.pdbx_strand_id
1 'polypeptide(L)'
;MLDFVKGKIFLNNHNPLGYYISAYSNFRLYSFLRRKQIENKYKPFRYHMLNIFRIQQGGKKMPQMNSNQFEKYCEKMEKVLWDDRKCLEAFKEATFVIDSVVENDYNREVAKRKGLVESINNSL
;
A
#
# COMPACT_ATOMS: atom_id res chain seq x y z
N MET A 1 2.56 -2.60 -28.52
CA MET A 1 2.26 -1.66 -27.40
C MET A 1 2.98 -2.04 -26.10
N LEU A 2 3.23 -3.33 -25.79
CA LEU A 2 3.98 -3.76 -24.60
C LEU A 2 5.51 -3.60 -24.71
N ASP A 3 6.09 -3.66 -25.91
CA ASP A 3 7.56 -3.61 -26.07
C ASP A 3 8.18 -2.23 -25.78
N PHE A 4 7.44 -1.14 -25.99
CA PHE A 4 7.94 0.22 -25.75
C PHE A 4 8.07 0.56 -24.26
N VAL A 5 7.37 -0.19 -23.41
CA VAL A 5 7.26 0.07 -21.96
C VAL A 5 8.23 -0.80 -21.17
N LYS A 6 8.67 -1.92 -21.75
CA LYS A 6 9.52 -2.94 -21.12
C LYS A 6 10.84 -2.38 -20.57
N GLY A 7 11.42 -1.38 -21.24
CA GLY A 7 12.67 -0.73 -20.84
C GLY A 7 12.53 0.57 -20.03
N LYS A 8 11.31 1.00 -19.68
CA LYS A 8 11.07 2.29 -18.99
C LYS A 8 10.43 2.17 -17.60
N ILE A 9 9.76 1.06 -17.28
CA ILE A 9 9.13 0.86 -15.96
C ILE A 9 10.19 0.54 -14.89
N PHE A 10 11.16 -0.30 -15.25
CA PHE A 10 12.24 -0.70 -14.36
C PHE A 10 13.44 0.20 -14.62
N LEU A 11 13.82 0.98 -13.61
CA LEU A 11 15.06 1.73 -13.67
C LEU A 11 16.20 0.80 -13.25
N ASN A 12 17.31 0.80 -14.01
CA ASN A 12 18.44 -0.10 -13.78
C ASN A 12 19.05 0.04 -12.37
N ASN A 13 18.91 1.23 -11.76
CA ASN A 13 19.39 1.52 -10.42
C ASN A 13 18.30 1.35 -9.35
N HIS A 14 17.20 0.66 -9.64
CA HIS A 14 16.20 0.33 -8.63
C HIS A 14 16.25 -1.15 -8.32
N ASN A 15 16.16 -1.48 -7.03
CA ASN A 15 15.99 -2.87 -6.65
C ASN A 15 14.60 -3.39 -7.11
N PRO A 16 14.55 -4.49 -7.89
CA PRO A 16 13.30 -5.07 -8.38
C PRO A 16 12.29 -5.44 -7.28
N LEU A 17 12.76 -5.73 -6.06
CA LEU A 17 11.92 -6.05 -4.92
C LEU A 17 10.87 -4.97 -4.63
N GLY A 18 11.20 -3.69 -4.84
CA GLY A 18 10.25 -2.59 -4.64
C GLY A 18 9.02 -2.70 -5.53
N TYR A 19 9.22 -3.07 -6.79
CA TYR A 19 8.15 -3.27 -7.76
C TYR A 19 7.35 -4.53 -7.43
N TYR A 20 8.04 -5.62 -7.08
CA TYR A 20 7.40 -6.87 -6.66
C TYR A 20 6.48 -6.67 -5.45
N ILE A 21 6.99 -6.05 -4.38
CA ILE A 21 6.21 -5.78 -3.16
C ILE A 21 5.01 -4.88 -3.46
N SER A 22 5.19 -3.84 -4.29
CA SER A 22 4.09 -2.95 -4.67
C SER A 22 3.00 -3.68 -5.44
N ALA A 23 3.38 -4.49 -6.43
CA ALA A 23 2.46 -5.27 -7.23
C ALA A 23 1.74 -6.34 -6.39
N TYR A 24 2.48 -7.05 -5.53
CA TYR A 24 1.92 -8.10 -4.69
C TYR A 24 0.97 -7.52 -3.64
N SER A 25 1.33 -6.43 -2.96
CA SER A 25 0.43 -5.73 -2.01
C SER A 25 -0.87 -5.30 -2.68
N ASN A 26 -0.78 -4.74 -3.88
CA ASN A 26 -1.95 -4.34 -4.65
C ASN A 26 -2.83 -5.55 -5.00
N PHE A 27 -2.24 -6.65 -5.49
CA PHE A 27 -2.96 -7.88 -5.77
C PHE A 27 -3.70 -8.43 -4.54
N ARG A 28 -3.05 -8.43 -3.38
CA ARG A 28 -3.60 -8.91 -2.10
C ARG A 28 -4.82 -8.08 -1.69
N LEU A 29 -4.69 -6.75 -1.66
CA LEU A 29 -5.79 -5.85 -1.34
C LEU A 29 -6.97 -6.02 -2.31
N TYR A 30 -6.71 -6.11 -3.61
CA TYR A 30 -7.76 -6.38 -4.59
C TYR A 30 -8.46 -7.73 -4.35
N SER A 31 -7.71 -8.76 -3.95
CA SER A 31 -8.29 -10.06 -3.59
C SER A 31 -9.22 -9.95 -2.38
N PHE A 32 -8.80 -9.23 -1.34
CA PHE A 32 -9.60 -9.03 -0.13
C PHE A 32 -10.89 -8.23 -0.40
N LEU A 33 -10.82 -7.19 -1.22
CA LEU A 33 -12.00 -6.43 -1.66
C LEU A 33 -12.96 -7.32 -2.48
N ARG A 34 -12.44 -8.10 -3.42
CA ARG A 34 -13.25 -9.01 -4.26
C ARG A 34 -13.94 -10.10 -3.43
N ARG A 35 -13.23 -10.65 -2.42
CA ARG A 35 -13.73 -11.68 -1.51
C ARG A 35 -14.57 -11.12 -0.36
N LYS A 36 -14.79 -9.79 -0.30
CA LYS A 36 -15.48 -9.08 0.79
C LYS A 36 -14.86 -9.31 2.18
N GLN A 37 -13.59 -9.65 2.25
CA GLN A 37 -12.83 -9.70 3.51
C GLN A 37 -12.48 -8.29 4.00
N ILE A 38 -12.51 -7.31 3.08
CA ILE A 38 -12.51 -5.88 3.33
C ILE A 38 -13.77 -5.31 2.65
N GLU A 39 -14.50 -4.46 3.34
CA GLU A 39 -15.74 -3.88 2.81
C GLU A 39 -15.51 -3.02 1.57
N ASN A 40 -16.45 -3.05 0.63
CA ASN A 40 -16.33 -2.32 -0.63
C ASN A 40 -16.33 -0.78 -0.46
N LYS A 41 -16.79 -0.27 0.69
CA LYS A 41 -16.73 1.17 1.02
C LYS A 41 -15.30 1.72 1.02
N TYR A 42 -14.30 0.89 1.31
CA TYR A 42 -12.89 1.29 1.30
C TYR A 42 -12.25 1.31 -0.11
N LYS A 43 -12.93 0.79 -1.13
CA LYS A 43 -12.40 0.69 -2.50
C LYS A 43 -11.89 2.03 -3.07
N PRO A 44 -12.54 3.19 -2.84
CA PRO A 44 -12.02 4.49 -3.29
C PRO A 44 -10.68 4.87 -2.65
N PHE A 45 -10.36 4.32 -1.47
CA PHE A 45 -9.16 4.61 -0.69
C PHE A 45 -8.04 3.57 -0.88
N ARG A 46 -8.15 2.66 -1.85
CA ARG A 46 -7.18 1.55 -2.02
C ARG A 46 -5.71 1.99 -2.07
N TYR A 47 -5.41 3.13 -2.69
CA TYR A 47 -4.03 3.64 -2.79
C TYR A 47 -3.55 4.24 -1.47
N HIS A 48 -4.47 4.84 -0.70
CA HIS A 48 -4.20 5.25 0.67
C HIS A 48 -3.93 4.05 1.55
N MET A 49 -4.71 2.97 1.43
CA MET A 49 -4.47 1.72 2.15
C MET A 49 -3.11 1.10 1.81
N LEU A 50 -2.67 1.13 0.55
CA LEU A 50 -1.34 0.69 0.16
C LEU A 50 -0.24 1.56 0.78
N ASN A 51 -0.44 2.88 0.85
CA ASN A 51 0.51 3.78 1.52
C ASN A 51 0.55 3.54 3.04
N ILE A 52 -0.62 3.36 3.67
CA ILE A 52 -0.74 3.03 5.10
C ILE A 52 -0.01 1.73 5.39
N PHE A 53 -0.29 0.67 4.64
CA PHE A 53 0.40 -0.62 4.76
C PHE A 53 1.93 -0.47 4.66
N ARG A 54 2.40 0.28 3.66
CA ARG A 54 3.83 0.57 3.47
C ARG A 54 4.44 1.25 4.70
N ILE A 55 3.75 2.24 5.28
CA ILE A 55 4.23 2.97 6.46
C ILE A 55 4.19 2.08 7.70
N GLN A 56 3.11 1.34 7.93
CA GLN A 56 2.96 0.44 9.09
C GLN A 56 4.04 -0.64 9.12
N GLN A 57 4.33 -1.26 7.97
CA GLN A 57 5.21 -2.43 7.91
C GLN A 57 6.67 -2.08 7.57
N GLY A 58 6.88 -1.06 6.73
CA GLY A 58 8.21 -0.61 6.32
C GLY A 58 8.74 0.56 7.15
N GLY A 59 7.86 1.44 7.64
CA GLY A 59 8.20 2.70 8.30
C GLY A 59 8.02 3.93 7.40
N LYS A 60 7.93 5.12 8.01
CA LYS A 60 7.70 6.41 7.33
C LYS A 60 8.80 6.80 6.35
N LYS A 61 10.07 6.56 6.72
CA LYS A 61 11.23 6.93 5.89
C LYS A 61 11.61 5.77 4.97
N MET A 62 11.40 5.96 3.66
CA MET A 62 11.82 5.00 2.64
C MET A 62 13.33 5.17 2.36
N PRO A 63 14.13 4.09 2.42
CA PRO A 63 15.53 4.12 2.00
C PRO A 63 15.68 4.32 0.49
N GLN A 64 16.90 4.63 0.03
CA GLN A 64 17.19 4.70 -1.40
C GLN A 64 17.03 3.33 -2.05
N MET A 65 16.35 3.27 -3.19
CA MET A 65 15.93 2.01 -3.83
C MET A 65 17.08 1.12 -4.34
N ASN A 66 18.31 1.64 -4.41
CA ASN A 66 19.52 0.87 -4.75
C ASN A 66 20.32 0.38 -3.54
N SER A 67 19.85 0.63 -2.31
CA SER A 67 20.60 0.33 -1.09
C SER A 67 20.19 -1.01 -0.47
N ASN A 68 21.12 -1.67 0.23
CA ASN A 68 20.83 -2.87 1.04
C ASN A 68 19.79 -2.59 2.14
N GLN A 69 19.64 -1.32 2.57
CA GLN A 69 18.61 -0.93 3.52
C GLN A 69 17.20 -1.02 2.90
N PHE A 70 17.09 -0.76 1.59
CA PHE A 70 15.82 -0.91 0.87
C PHE A 70 15.41 -2.37 0.71
N GLU A 71 16.36 -3.29 0.52
CA GLU A 71 16.09 -4.73 0.54
C GLU A 71 15.45 -5.16 1.88
N LYS A 72 16.11 -4.81 2.99
CA LYS A 72 15.57 -5.09 4.34
C LYS A 72 14.21 -4.42 4.58
N TYR A 73 13.99 -3.24 4.01
CA TYR A 73 12.70 -2.55 4.05
C TYR A 73 11.62 -3.36 3.31
N CYS A 74 11.93 -3.89 2.12
CA CYS A 74 11.06 -4.76 1.34
C CYS A 74 10.79 -6.11 2.02
N GLU A 75 11.80 -6.77 2.57
CA GLU A 75 11.67 -8.07 3.25
C GLU A 75 10.72 -8.03 4.45
N LYS A 76 10.66 -6.90 5.18
CA LYS A 76 9.68 -6.72 6.27
C LYS A 76 8.25 -6.82 5.75
N MET A 77 7.95 -6.09 4.67
CA MET A 77 6.64 -6.14 4.03
C MET A 77 6.36 -7.51 3.43
N GLU A 78 7.36 -8.15 2.82
CA GLU A 78 7.24 -9.47 2.23
C GLU A 78 6.76 -10.52 3.24
N LYS A 79 7.40 -10.56 4.42
CA LYS A 79 7.03 -11.48 5.51
C LYS A 79 5.57 -11.34 5.94
N VAL A 80 5.03 -10.13 5.87
CA VAL A 80 3.62 -9.86 6.19
C VAL A 80 2.72 -10.29 5.04
N LEU A 81 3.09 -9.99 3.79
CA LEU A 81 2.30 -10.32 2.60
C LEU A 81 2.21 -11.84 2.35
N TRP A 82 3.22 -12.60 2.75
CA TRP A 82 3.28 -14.05 2.59
C TRP A 82 2.43 -14.82 3.61
N ASP A 83 2.05 -14.19 4.72
CA ASP A 83 1.14 -14.79 5.70
C ASP A 83 -0.28 -14.24 5.49
N ASP A 84 -1.21 -15.11 5.10
CA ASP A 84 -2.59 -14.73 4.80
C ASP A 84 -3.31 -14.01 5.93
N ARG A 85 -3.04 -14.42 7.17
CA ARG A 85 -3.66 -13.81 8.34
C ARG A 85 -3.04 -12.45 8.61
N LYS A 86 -1.70 -12.37 8.67
CA LYS A 86 -1.00 -11.10 8.93
C LYS A 86 -1.28 -10.05 7.86
N CYS A 87 -1.31 -10.47 6.60
CA CYS A 87 -1.62 -9.60 5.47
C CYS A 87 -3.04 -9.03 5.58
N LEU A 88 -4.03 -9.86 5.88
CA LEU A 88 -5.40 -9.40 6.06
C LEU A 88 -5.52 -8.44 7.25
N GLU A 89 -4.93 -8.79 8.40
CA GLU A 89 -4.96 -7.94 9.58
C GLU A 89 -4.29 -6.58 9.34
N ALA A 90 -3.13 -6.55 8.67
CA ALA A 90 -2.48 -5.28 8.30
C ALA A 90 -3.38 -4.38 7.43
N PHE A 91 -4.15 -4.95 6.49
CA PHE A 91 -5.09 -4.15 5.70
C PHE A 91 -6.37 -3.78 6.47
N LYS A 92 -6.80 -4.56 7.47
CA LYS A 92 -7.86 -4.12 8.39
C LYS A 92 -7.38 -2.98 9.29
N GLU A 93 -6.16 -3.03 9.79
CA GLU A 93 -5.56 -1.89 10.49
C GLU A 93 -5.55 -0.64 9.62
N ALA A 94 -5.23 -0.77 8.33
CA ALA A 94 -5.34 0.33 7.38
C ALA A 94 -6.78 0.87 7.25
N THR A 95 -7.82 0.03 7.38
CA THR A 95 -9.21 0.52 7.39
C THR A 95 -9.55 1.37 8.60
N PHE A 96 -9.03 1.05 9.79
CA PHE A 96 -9.24 1.86 10.99
C PHE A 96 -8.65 3.27 10.86
N VAL A 97 -7.49 3.39 10.22
CA VAL A 97 -6.85 4.68 9.92
C VAL A 97 -7.67 5.48 8.90
N ILE A 98 -8.33 4.82 7.94
CA ILE A 98 -9.26 5.50 7.03
C ILE A 98 -10.49 5.98 7.81
N ASP A 99 -11.08 5.13 8.64
CA ASP A 99 -12.28 5.47 9.42
C ASP A 99 -12.05 6.68 10.32
N SER A 100 -10.85 6.84 10.89
CA SER A 100 -10.52 7.97 11.75
C SER A 100 -10.40 9.32 11.03
N VAL A 101 -10.33 9.34 9.69
CA VAL A 101 -10.11 10.58 8.90
C VAL A 101 -11.22 10.89 7.89
N VAL A 102 -12.14 9.95 7.65
CA VAL A 102 -13.21 10.12 6.65
C VAL A 102 -14.59 10.46 7.23
N GLU A 103 -14.76 10.46 8.55
CA GLU A 103 -16.01 10.87 9.21
C GLU A 103 -17.27 10.15 8.66
N ASN A 104 -17.15 8.86 8.34
CA ASN A 104 -18.17 8.03 7.67
C ASN A 104 -18.53 8.43 6.22
N ASP A 105 -17.81 9.37 5.59
CA ASP A 105 -17.95 9.67 4.16
C ASP A 105 -16.90 8.93 3.32
N TYR A 106 -17.33 7.81 2.71
CA TYR A 106 -16.46 6.96 1.90
C TYR A 106 -16.48 7.28 0.41
N ASN A 107 -16.91 8.50 0.03
CA ASN A 107 -17.00 8.87 -1.37
C ASN A 107 -15.62 9.03 -2.03
N ARG A 108 -15.58 8.82 -3.35
CA ARG A 108 -14.37 9.00 -4.15
C ARG A 108 -13.81 10.43 -4.08
N GLU A 109 -14.66 11.42 -3.87
CA GLU A 109 -14.23 12.83 -3.74
C GLU A 109 -13.45 13.06 -2.45
N VAL A 110 -13.85 12.42 -1.34
CA VAL A 110 -13.10 12.41 -0.09
C VAL A 110 -11.70 11.86 -0.30
N ALA A 111 -11.59 10.74 -1.02
CA ALA A 111 -10.31 10.10 -1.32
C ALA A 111 -9.34 10.97 -2.14
N LYS A 112 -9.83 12.02 -2.82
CA LYS A 112 -9.03 12.96 -3.61
C LYS A 112 -8.70 14.27 -2.89
N ARG A 113 -9.22 14.49 -1.68
CA ARG A 113 -8.96 15.71 -0.90
C ARG A 113 -7.45 15.86 -0.66
N LYS A 114 -6.88 17.04 -0.97
CA LYS A 114 -5.44 17.30 -0.86
C LYS A 114 -4.88 17.03 0.54
N GLY A 115 -5.62 17.41 1.58
CA GLY A 115 -5.21 17.21 2.98
C GLY A 115 -5.39 15.79 3.53
N LEU A 116 -6.04 14.88 2.80
CA LEU A 116 -6.34 13.54 3.33
C LEU A 116 -5.06 12.75 3.63
N VAL A 117 -4.05 12.85 2.75
CA VAL A 117 -2.77 12.16 2.93
C VAL A 117 -2.06 12.65 4.19
N GLU A 118 -2.14 13.95 4.49
CA GLU A 118 -1.57 14.54 5.70
C GLU A 118 -2.31 14.05 6.95
N SER A 119 -3.64 14.05 6.93
CA SER A 119 -4.46 13.51 8.03
C SER A 119 -4.14 12.03 8.30
N ILE A 120 -3.95 11.24 7.24
CA ILE A 120 -3.53 9.84 7.36
C ILE A 120 -2.15 9.71 7.99
N ASN A 121 -1.16 10.48 7.52
CA ASN A 121 0.21 10.42 8.03
C ASN A 121 0.33 10.87 9.49
N ASN A 122 -0.58 11.73 9.97
CA ASN A 122 -0.67 12.15 11.37
C ASN A 122 -1.36 11.10 12.26
N SER A 123 -2.12 10.18 11.66
CA SER A 123 -2.81 9.09 12.36
C SER A 123 -1.96 7.80 12.44
N LEU A 124 -0.75 7.82 11.87
CA LEU A 124 0.24 6.74 11.83
C LEU A 124 1.49 7.10 12.64
#